data_AF-A0A164DY31-F1
#
_entry.id   AF-A0A164DY31-F1
#
_cell.length_a   1.000
_cell.length_b   1.000
_cell.length_c   1.000
_cell.angle_alpha   90.00
_cell.angle_beta   90.00
_cell.angle_gamma   90.00
#
_symmetry.space_group_name_H-M   'P 1'
#
loop_
_entity.id
_entity.type
_entity.pdbx_description
1 polymer ?
#
loop_
_entity_poly.entity_id
_entity_poly.type
_entity_poly.pdbx_seq_one_letter_code
_entity_poly.pdbx_strand_id
1 'polypeptide(L)' 'MQQLADEVIEWGSELIENDTFPRSDYLELLQLTVIFLEGSVFPFSIRKPGSIKREQHNRICKKINNHH' A
#
# COMPACT_ATOMS: atom_id res chain seq x y z
N MET A 1 -4.66 22.76 11.85
CA MET A 1 -4.22 21.35 11.81
C MET A 1 -5.40 20.42 11.50
N GLN A 2 -6.55 20.55 12.16
CA GLN A 2 -7.72 19.69 11.89
C GLN A 2 -8.22 19.78 10.44
N GLN A 3 -8.41 21.00 9.91
CA GLN A 3 -8.86 21.20 8.52
C GLN A 3 -7.97 20.52 7.48
N LEU A 4 -6.65 20.57 7.68
CA LEU A 4 -5.70 19.89 6.79
C LEU A 4 -5.80 18.37 6.90
N ALA A 5 -6.06 17.83 8.10
CA ALA A 5 -6.27 16.41 8.28
C ALA A 5 -7.53 15.95 7.54
N ASP A 6 -8.63 16.69 7.69
CA ASP A 6 -9.91 16.39 7.04
C ASP A 6 -9.78 16.42 5.50
N GLU A 7 -9.09 17.43 4.95
CA GLU A 7 -8.80 17.51 3.51
C GLU A 7 -7.97 16.32 3.00
N VAL A 8 -6.95 15.90 3.76
CA VAL A 8 -6.11 14.75 3.40
C VAL A 8 -6.89 13.44 3.48
N ILE A 9 -7.81 13.30 4.45
CA ILE A 9 -8.67 12.12 4.59
C ILE A 9 -9.62 12.02 3.38
N GLU A 10 -10.27 13.12 3.00
CA GLU A 10 -11.18 13.16 1.85
C GLU A 10 -10.45 12.79 0.56
N TRP A 11 -9.36 13.50 0.26
CA TRP A 11 -8.51 13.24 -0.92
C TRP A 11 -7.94 11.81 -0.93
N GLY A 12 -7.47 11.35 0.23
CA GLY A 12 -6.89 10.01 0.35
C GLY A 12 -7.91 8.90 0.12
N SER A 13 -9.13 9.09 0.61
CA SER A 13 -10.23 8.14 0.44
C SER A 13 -10.63 7.99 -1.03
N GLU A 14 -10.77 9.10 -1.75
CA GLU A 14 -11.07 9.09 -3.19
C GLU A 14 -9.99 8.34 -3.99
N LEU A 15 -8.71 8.55 -3.69
CA LEU A 15 -7.63 7.88 -4.40
C LEU A 15 -7.53 6.38 -4.11
N ILE A 16 -7.89 5.96 -2.88
CA ILE A 16 -7.93 4.55 -2.50
C ILE A 16 -9.08 3.84 -3.23
N GLU A 17 -10.27 4.45 -3.30
CA GLU A 17 -11.44 3.88 -3.98
C GLU A 17 -11.24 3.72 -5.48
N ASN A 18 -10.52 4.66 -6.11
CA ASN A 18 -10.29 4.66 -7.56
C ASN A 18 -9.13 3.75 -8.01
N ASP A 19 -8.49 3.00 -7.11
CA ASP A 19 -7.32 2.13 -7.38
C ASP A 19 -6.23 2.84 -8.22
N THR A 20 -6.00 4.11 -7.92
CA THR A 20 -5.22 5.03 -8.77
C THR A 20 -3.71 4.77 -8.74
N PHE A 21 -3.23 3.83 -7.92
CA PHE A 21 -1.81 3.66 -7.62
C PHE A 21 -1.17 2.51 -8.42
N PRO A 22 -0.18 2.79 -9.28
CA PRO A 22 0.50 1.76 -10.08
C PRO A 22 1.37 0.81 -9.25
N ARG A 23 1.65 1.15 -7.98
CA ARG A 23 2.45 0.33 -7.05
C ARG A 23 1.79 0.29 -5.69
N SER A 24 1.57 -0.94 -5.20
CA SER A 24 0.90 -1.22 -3.93
C SER A 24 1.59 -0.62 -2.70
N ASP A 25 2.91 -0.37 -2.76
CA ASP A 25 3.65 0.24 -1.64
C ASP A 25 3.18 1.69 -1.36
N TYR A 26 2.81 2.45 -2.39
CA TYR A 26 2.32 3.83 -2.21
C TYR A 26 0.89 3.87 -1.68
N LEU A 27 0.04 2.94 -2.14
CA LEU A 27 -1.30 2.77 -1.61
C LEU A 27 -1.26 2.49 -0.10
N GLU A 28 -0.38 1.58 0.35
CA GLU A 28 -0.23 1.27 1.77
C GLU A 28 0.23 2.47 2.61
N LEU A 29 1.14 3.28 2.09
CA LEU A 29 1.57 4.51 2.76
C LEU A 29 0.40 5.50 2.92
N LEU A 30 -0.40 5.68 1.88
CA LEU A 30 -1.58 6.56 1.94
C LEU A 30 -2.61 6.03 2.95
N GLN A 31 -2.90 4.73 2.93
CA GLN A 31 -3.81 4.10 3.89
C GLN A 31 -3.33 4.30 5.34
N LEU A 32 -2.02 4.17 5.58
CA LEU A 32 -1.42 4.46 6.90
C LEU A 32 -1.58 5.92 7.30
N THR A 33 -1.41 6.86 6.37
CA THR A 33 -1.61 8.29 6.62
C THR A 33 -3.07 8.58 6.99
N VAL A 34 -4.03 8.02 6.26
CA VAL A 34 -5.47 8.18 6.58
C VAL A 34 -5.79 7.65 7.97
N ILE A 35 -5.29 6.46 8.33
CA ILE A 35 -5.48 5.87 9.68
C ILE A 35 -4.83 6.74 10.76
N PHE A 36 -3.62 7.25 10.53
CA PHE A 36 -2.92 8.13 11.47
C PHE A 36 -3.69 9.42 11.76
N LEU A 37 -4.42 9.93 10.77
CA LEU A 37 -5.27 11.11 10.88
C LEU A 37 -6.69 10.79 11.42
N GLU A 38 -6.91 9.58 11.95
CA GLU A 38 -8.20 9.10 12.48
C GLU A 38 -9.30 8.90 11.40
N GLY A 39 -8.91 8.80 10.12
CA GLY A 39 -9.79 8.38 9.04
C GLY A 39 -10.02 6.87 9.00
N SER A 40 -10.92 6.43 8.13
CA SER A 40 -11.31 5.01 8.00
C SER A 40 -10.86 4.42 6.66
N VAL A 41 -10.30 3.22 6.69
CA VAL A 41 -9.90 2.46 5.50
C VAL A 41 -10.33 1.01 5.67
N PHE A 42 -11.11 0.47 4.73
CA PHE A 42 -11.49 -0.95 4.73
C PHE A 42 -11.63 -1.52 3.30
N PRO A 43 -11.08 -2.71 3.02
CA PRO A 43 -10.17 -3.50 3.86
C PRO A 43 -8.75 -2.89 3.85
N PHE A 44 -8.07 -2.87 5.00
CA PHE A 44 -6.65 -2.49 5.08
C PHE A 44 -5.79 -3.69 5.51
N SER A 45 -4.59 -3.80 4.93
CA SER A 45 -3.61 -4.81 5.29
C SER A 45 -2.22 -4.23 5.18
N ILE A 46 -1.49 -4.17 6.29
CA ILE A 46 -0.10 -3.70 6.30
C ILE A 46 0.79 -4.90 5.97
N ARG A 47 1.50 -4.85 4.86
CA ARG A 47 2.53 -5.85 4.55
C ARG A 47 3.66 -5.80 5.57
N LYS A 48 4.20 -6.96 5.90
CA LYS A 48 5.40 -7.04 6.72
C LYS A 48 6.55 -6.34 5.96
N PRO A 49 7.26 -5.38 6.57
CA PRO A 49 8.42 -4.75 5.95
C PRO A 49 9.42 -5.81 5.49
N GLY A 50 9.92 -5.68 4.26
CA GLY A 50 10.82 -6.67 3.66
C GLY A 50 10.14 -7.94 3.12
N SER A 51 8.80 -8.04 3.14
CA SER A 51 8.11 -9.14 2.47
C SER A 51 8.15 -8.96 0.94
N ILE A 52 9.05 -9.68 0.29
CA ILE A 52 9.00 -9.88 -1.15
C ILE A 52 7.71 -10.66 -1.43
N LYS A 53 6.83 -10.18 -2.33
CA LYS A 53 5.62 -10.91 -2.73
C LYS A 53 6.03 -12.35 -3.04
N ARG A 54 5.32 -13.36 -2.50
CA ARG A 54 5.63 -14.79 -2.75
C ARG A 54 5.84 -15.08 -4.24
N GLU A 55 5.12 -14.37 -5.10
CA GLU A 55 5.28 -14.45 -6.55
C GLU A 55 6.63 -13.91 -7.07
N GLN A 56 7.13 -12.79 -6.52
CA GLN A 56 8.47 -12.29 -6.82
C GLN A 56 9.56 -13.22 -6.25
N HIS A 57 9.37 -13.75 -5.04
CA HIS A 57 10.25 -14.76 -4.46
C HIS A 57 10.34 -15.99 -5.37
N ASN A 58 9.20 -16.49 -5.86
CA ASN A 58 9.15 -17.61 -6.80
C ASN A 58 9.83 -17.29 -8.15
N ARG A 59 9.69 -16.06 -8.67
CA ARG A 59 10.40 -15.63 -9.89
C ARG A 59 11.91 -15.56 -9.67
N ILE A 60 12.36 -15.12 -8.50
CA ILE A 60 13.79 -15.08 -8.12
C ILE A 60 14.34 -16.51 -7.99
N CYS A 61 13.66 -17.40 -7.25
CA CYS A 61 14.06 -18.79 -7.11
C CYS A 61 14.11 -19.53 -8.47
N LYS A 62 13.14 -19.29 -9.36
CA LYS A 62 13.16 -19.86 -10.71
C LYS A 62 14.34 -19.36 -11.56
N LYS A 63 14.72 -18.08 -11.44
CA LYS A 63 15.89 -17.53 -12.13
C LYS A 63 17.19 -18.16 -11.66
N ILE A 64 17.32 -18.41 -10.35
CA ILE A 64 18.52 -19.03 -9.76
C ILE A 64 18.67 -20.49 -10.21
N ASN A 65 17.57 -21.25 -10.29
CA ASN A 65 17.60 -22.66 -10.69
C ASN A 65 17.84 -22.90 -12.19
N ASN A 66 17.70 -21.88 -13.05
CA ASN A 66 17.92 -22.01 -14.50
C ASN A 66 19.35 -21.61 -14.94
N HIS A 67 20.27 -21.43 -14.00
CA HIS A 67 21.68 -21.10 -14.27
C HIS A 67 22.65 -22.20 -13.80
N HIS A 68 22.17 -23.43 -13.67
CA HIS A 68 22.96 -24.60 -13.30
C HIS A 68 22.91 -25.69 -14.36
#